data_AF-S3TB04-F1
#
_entry.id   AF-S3TB04-F1
#
_cell.length_a   1.000
_cell.length_b   1.000
_cell.length_c   1.000
_cell.angle_alpha   90.00
_cell.angle_beta   90.00
_cell.angle_gamma   90.00
#
_symmetry.space_group_name_H-M   'P 1'
#
loop_
_entity.id
_entity.type
_entity.pdbx_description
1 polymer ?
#
loop_
_entity_poly.entity_id
_entity_poly.type
_entity_poly.pdbx_seq_one_letter_code
_entity_poly.pdbx_strand_id
1 'polypeptide(L)'
;MIVFNFYSIFFSSFVSSLSWFFFYLIEEFFAEILNVFQLENLYVEAFVMVLSIFLTNPIFKKLFKKRIREACLINFMTYRLNFEISRFK
;
A
#
# COMPACT_ATOMS: atom_id res chain seq x y z
N MET A 1 10.94 5.72 27.15
CA MET A 1 11.23 6.48 25.91
C MET A 1 11.73 5.58 24.76
N ILE A 2 12.65 4.63 25.01
CA ILE A 2 13.23 3.73 23.99
C ILE A 2 12.19 2.83 23.31
N VAL A 3 11.24 2.26 24.06
CA VAL A 3 10.20 1.36 23.54
C VAL A 3 9.29 2.07 22.51
N PHE A 4 8.91 3.32 22.76
CA PHE A 4 8.08 4.10 21.84
C PHE A 4 8.78 4.37 20.50
N ASN A 5 10.10 4.60 20.53
CA ASN A 5 10.89 4.80 19.32
C ASN A 5 11.00 3.51 18.50
N PHE A 6 11.19 2.36 19.13
CA PHE A 6 11.28 1.07 18.44
C PHE A 6 9.99 0.75 17.67
N TYR A 7 8.82 0.88 18.32
CA TYR A 7 7.54 0.63 17.65
C TYR A 7 7.28 1.60 16.49
N SER A 8 7.62 2.88 16.65
CA SER A 8 7.49 3.87 15.59
C SER A 8 8.38 3.55 14.37
N ILE A 9 9.63 3.16 14.61
CA ILE A 9 10.59 2.78 13.57
C ILE A 9 10.14 1.49 12.88
N PHE A 10 9.83 0.44 13.65
CA PHE A 10 9.34 -0.84 13.10
C PHE A 10 8.10 -0.64 12.24
N PHE A 11 7.12 0.13 12.74
CA PHE A 11 5.89 0.42 12.02
C PHE A 11 6.13 1.21 10.73
N SER A 12 7.00 2.23 10.77
CA SER A 12 7.39 2.99 9.59
C SER A 12 8.06 2.10 8.54
N SER A 13 8.96 1.21 8.96
CA SER A 13 9.61 0.22 8.10
C SER A 13 8.59 -0.75 7.51
N PHE A 14 7.70 -1.30 8.33
CA PHE A 14 6.63 -2.21 7.90
C PHE A 14 5.72 -1.58 6.84
N VAL A 15 5.21 -0.37 7.09
CA VAL A 15 4.37 0.36 6.12
C VAL A 15 5.14 0.65 4.84
N SER A 16 6.44 0.95 4.94
CA SER A 16 7.29 1.20 3.77
C SER A 16 7.50 -0.06 2.94
N SER A 17 7.80 -1.19 3.57
CA SER A 17 7.94 -2.50 2.91
C SER A 17 6.63 -2.92 2.24
N LEU A 18 5.49 -2.76 2.93
CA LEU A 18 4.18 -3.11 2.40
C LEU A 18 3.80 -2.23 1.20
N SER A 19 4.08 -0.92 1.29
CA SER A 19 3.88 0.00 0.16
C SER A 19 4.77 -0.37 -1.02
N TRP A 20 6.04 -0.67 -0.78
CA TRP A 20 6.99 -1.05 -1.83
C TRP A 20 6.56 -2.34 -2.53
N PHE A 21 6.23 -3.38 -1.77
CA PHE A 21 5.77 -4.66 -2.31
C PHE A 21 4.46 -4.51 -3.11
N PHE A 22 3.52 -3.71 -2.63
CA PHE A 22 2.28 -3.43 -3.35
C PHE A 22 2.54 -2.78 -4.73
N PHE A 23 3.39 -1.76 -4.80
CA PHE A 23 3.69 -1.11 -6.08
C PHE A 23 4.52 -1.98 -7.01
N TYR A 24 5.40 -2.82 -6.47
CA TYR A 24 6.11 -3.83 -7.24
C TYR A 24 5.14 -4.78 -7.94
N LEU A 25 4.15 -5.32 -7.21
CA LEU A 25 3.13 -6.20 -7.79
C LEU A 25 2.25 -5.48 -8.83
N ILE A 26 1.93 -4.20 -8.63
CA ILE A 26 1.19 -3.41 -9.62
C ILE A 26 2.00 -3.27 -10.90
N GLU A 27 3.29 -2.95 -10.80
CA GLU A 27 4.17 -2.81 -11.95
C GLU A 27 4.28 -4.14 -12.73
N GLU A 28 4.44 -5.25 -12.01
CA GLU A 28 4.48 -6.59 -12.60
C GLU A 28 3.16 -6.97 -13.27
N PHE A 29 2.02 -6.72 -12.62
CA PHE A 29 0.70 -6.96 -13.17
C PHE A 29 0.45 -6.21 -14.49
N PHE A 30 0.80 -4.92 -14.56
CA PHE A 30 0.62 -4.16 -15.80
C PHE A 30 1.59 -4.59 -16.90
N ALA A 31 2.82 -4.97 -16.55
CA ALA A 31 3.77 -5.53 -17.50
C ALA A 31 3.26 -6.85 -18.09
N GLU A 32 2.70 -7.71 -17.24
CA GLU A 32 2.13 -9.00 -17.66
C GLU A 32 0.87 -8.80 -18.51
N ILE A 33 -0.01 -7.85 -18.17
CA ILE A 33 -1.16 -7.50 -19.01
C ILE A 33 -0.73 -7.09 -20.41
N LEU A 34 0.22 -6.16 -20.51
CA LEU A 34 0.65 -5.62 -21.80
C LEU A 34 1.38 -6.68 -22.65
N ASN A 35 2.21 -7.52 -22.01
CA ASN A 35 3.01 -8.51 -22.73
C ASN A 35 2.25 -9.78 -23.09
N VAL A 36 1.38 -10.28 -22.19
CA VAL A 36 0.72 -11.59 -22.35
C VAL A 36 -0.56 -11.46 -23.14
N PHE A 37 -1.35 -10.40 -22.92
CA PHE A 37 -2.67 -10.28 -23.56
C PHE A 37 -2.62 -9.69 -24.96
N GLN A 38 -1.45 -9.21 -25.42
CA GLN A 38 -1.24 -8.65 -26.78
C GLN A 38 -2.46 -7.86 -27.27
N LEU A 39 -2.85 -6.84 -26.50
CA LEU A 39 -4.14 -6.18 -26.63
C LEU A 39 -4.35 -5.68 -28.07
N GLU A 40 -5.20 -6.36 -28.84
CA GLU A 40 -5.44 -6.05 -30.26
C GLU A 40 -6.15 -4.70 -30.45
N ASN A 41 -6.88 -4.25 -29.42
CA ASN A 41 -7.57 -2.98 -29.44
C ASN A 41 -6.69 -1.87 -28.85
N LEU A 42 -6.23 -0.99 -29.72
CA LEU A 42 -5.37 0.15 -29.39
C LEU A 42 -5.97 1.07 -28.32
N TYR A 43 -7.30 1.21 -28.24
CA TYR A 43 -7.95 1.99 -27.17
C TYR A 43 -7.83 1.31 -25.80
N VAL A 44 -7.91 -0.02 -25.77
CA VAL A 44 -7.76 -0.80 -24.52
C VAL A 44 -6.31 -0.77 -24.07
N GLU A 45 -5.36 -0.94 -24.99
CA GLU A 45 -3.93 -0.82 -24.71
C GLU A 45 -3.58 0.56 -24.15
N ALA A 46 -4.04 1.63 -24.81
CA ALA A 46 -3.85 3.00 -24.34
C ALA A 46 -4.47 3.24 -22.95
N PHE A 47 -5.66 2.70 -22.70
CA PHE A 47 -6.32 2.79 -21.40
C PHE A 47 -5.52 2.08 -20.29
N VAL A 48 -5.01 0.88 -20.57
CA VAL A 48 -4.16 0.11 -19.64
C VAL A 48 -2.86 0.86 -19.34
N MET A 49 -2.21 1.45 -20.35
CA MET A 49 -1.02 2.29 -20.15
C MET A 49 -1.32 3.53 -19.31
N VAL A 50 -2.42 4.23 -19.56
CA VAL A 50 -2.80 5.41 -18.76
C VAL A 50 -3.09 5.01 -17.31
N LEU A 51 -3.78 3.89 -17.08
CA LEU A 51 -4.02 3.34 -15.75
C LEU A 51 -2.72 2.97 -15.04
N SER A 52 -1.79 2.31 -15.73
CA SER A 52 -0.51 1.91 -15.14
C SER A 52 0.31 3.13 -14.71
N ILE A 53 0.37 4.16 -15.56
CA ILE A 53 1.05 5.44 -15.26
C ILE A 53 0.37 6.14 -14.07
N PHE A 54 -0.95 6.19 -14.05
CA PHE A 54 -1.71 6.82 -12.97
C PHE A 54 -1.45 6.12 -11.63
N LEU A 55 -1.53 4.79 -11.59
CA LEU A 55 -1.36 3.99 -10.37
C LEU A 55 0.09 3.92 -9.91
N THR A 56 1.07 4.08 -10.80
CA THR A 56 2.49 4.11 -10.45
C THR A 56 3.04 5.52 -10.23
N ASN A 57 2.20 6.55 -10.40
CA ASN A 57 2.60 7.95 -10.25
C ASN A 57 3.13 8.24 -8.83
N PRO A 58 4.24 9.00 -8.68
CA PRO A 58 4.81 9.36 -7.37
C PRO A 58 3.81 10.01 -6.39
N ILE A 59 2.88 10.84 -6.89
CA ILE A 59 1.85 11.49 -6.09
C ILE A 59 0.88 10.44 -5.53
N PHE A 60 0.41 9.52 -6.38
CA PHE A 60 -0.44 8.43 -5.96
C PHE A 60 0.27 7.52 -4.96
N LYS A 61 1.53 7.15 -5.22
CA LYS A 61 2.39 6.38 -4.30
C LYS A 61 2.47 7.02 -2.91
N LYS A 62 2.68 8.35 -2.86
CA LYS A 62 2.74 9.11 -1.60
C LYS A 62 1.40 9.14 -0.86
N LEU A 63 0.30 9.37 -1.58
CA LEU A 63 -1.05 9.37 -0.99
C LEU A 63 -1.44 7.98 -0.46
N PHE A 64 -1.18 6.93 -1.23
CA PHE A 64 -1.41 5.55 -0.84
C PHE A 64 -0.66 5.19 0.44
N LYS A 65 0.65 5.47 0.49
CA LYS A 65 1.48 5.25 1.69
C LYS A 65 0.93 5.99 2.91
N LYS A 66 0.46 7.23 2.74
CA LYS A 66 -0.18 8.01 3.82
C LYS A 66 -1.46 7.34 4.31
N ARG A 67 -2.33 6.89 3.41
CA ARG A 67 -3.59 6.23 3.75
C ARG A 67 -3.38 4.88 4.44
N ILE A 68 -2.46 4.04 3.95
CA ILE A 68 -2.12 2.79 4.63
C ILE A 68 -1.59 3.07 6.04
N ARG A 69 -0.72 4.06 6.20
CA ARG A 69 -0.21 4.43 7.52
C ARG A 69 -1.34 4.82 8.48
N GLU A 70 -2.27 5.66 8.03
CA GLU A 70 -3.44 6.08 8.81
C GLU A 70 -4.31 4.88 9.20
N ALA A 71 -4.66 4.01 8.24
CA ALA A 71 -5.48 2.83 8.49
C ALA A 71 -4.81 1.84 9.46
N CYS A 72 -3.51 1.59 9.29
CA CYS A 72 -2.76 0.72 10.20
C CYS A 72 -2.65 1.31 11.61
N LEU A 73 -2.50 2.64 11.76
CA LEU A 73 -2.49 3.30 13.06
C LEU A 73 -3.84 3.19 13.76
N ILE A 74 -4.94 3.41 13.03
CA ILE A 74 -6.31 3.26 13.56
C ILE A 74 -6.51 1.83 14.04
N ASN A 75 -6.22 0.82 13.21
CA ASN A 75 -6.38 -0.59 13.58
C ASN A 75 -5.53 -0.96 14.80
N PHE A 76 -4.30 -0.46 14.89
CA PHE A 76 -3.44 -0.72 16.04
C PHE A 76 -4.01 -0.11 17.34
N MET A 77 -4.48 1.14 17.29
CA MET A 77 -5.11 1.78 18.45
C MET A 77 -6.40 1.07 18.85
N THR A 78 -7.22 0.67 17.89
CA THR A 78 -8.45 -0.10 18.14
C THR A 78 -8.15 -1.45 18.77
N TYR A 79 -7.16 -2.19 18.26
CA TYR A 79 -6.75 -3.47 18.83
C TYR A 79 -6.26 -3.31 20.26
N ARG A 80 -5.44 -2.28 20.52
CA ARG A 80 -4.96 -1.96 21.86
C ARG A 80 -6.09 -1.62 22.83
N LEU A 81 -7.04 -0.78 22.42
CA LEU A 81 -8.21 -0.45 23.22
C LEU A 81 -9.05 -1.68 23.54
N ASN A 82 -9.31 -2.53 22.54
CA ASN A 82 -10.06 -3.78 22.73
C ASN A 82 -9.35 -4.72 23.71
N PHE A 83 -8.02 -4.81 23.63
CA PHE A 83 -7.22 -5.59 24.56
C PHE A 83 -7.30 -5.03 25.99
N GLU A 84 -7.18 -3.70 26.15
CA GLU A 84 -7.32 -3.05 27.46
C GLU A 84 -8.72 -3.27 28.05
N ILE A 85 -9.79 -3.15 27.26
CA ILE A 85 -11.17 -3.45 27.68
C ILE A 85 -11.31 -4.93 28.10
N SER A 86 -10.76 -5.87 27.31
CA SER A 86 -10.85 -7.30 27.63
C SER A 86 -10.16 -7.68 28.94
N ARG A 87 -9.18 -6.89 29.38
CA ARG A 87 -8.47 -7.14 30.64
C ARG A 87 -9.29 -6.81 31.88
N PHE A 88 -10.30 -5.95 31.75
CA PHE A 88 -11.21 -5.55 32.83
C PHE A 88 -12.54 -6.32 32.80
N LYS A 89 -12.67 -7.32 31.92
CA LYS A 89 -13.82 -8.20 31.80
C LYS A 89 -13.51 -9.56 32.41
#